data_AF-A0A537DUN9-F1
#
_entry.id   AF-A0A537DUN9-F1
#
_cell.length_a   1.000
_cell.length_b   1.000
_cell.length_c   1.000
_cell.angle_alpha   90.00
_cell.angle_beta   90.00
_cell.angle_gamma   90.00
#
_symmetry.space_group_name_H-M   'P 1'
#
loop_
_entity.id
_entity.type
_entity.pdbx_description
1 polymer ?
#
loop_
_entity_poly.entity_id
_entity_poly.type
_entity_poly.pdbx_seq_one_letter_code
_entity_poly.pdbx_strand_id
1 'polypeptide(L)'
;MNKDQSYGGLIFAVSAIVFVLYLIFLTDPVLRTYAIDIPVVLGVLGILGITGWIGWTMLTTPPPAPLEAEPSTTSAGTESSDSKPEKKH
;
A
#
# COMPACT_ATOMS: atom_id res chain seq x y z
N MET A 1 14.01 -26.35 -1.96
CA MET A 1 14.54 -24.96 -2.06
C MET A 1 13.93 -24.15 -0.92
N ASN A 2 14.75 -23.35 -0.22
CA ASN A 2 14.27 -22.53 0.88
C ASN A 2 13.17 -21.58 0.38
N LYS A 3 12.07 -21.46 1.12
CA LYS A 3 10.92 -20.62 0.74
C LYS A 3 11.35 -19.19 0.43
N ASP A 4 12.31 -18.68 1.20
CA ASP A 4 12.87 -17.34 1.05
C ASP A 4 13.66 -17.17 -0.27
N GLN A 5 14.36 -18.23 -0.69
CA GLN A 5 15.08 -18.23 -1.97
C GLN A 5 14.12 -18.31 -3.16
N SER A 6 12.99 -19.01 -3.02
CA SER A 6 11.95 -19.05 -4.05
C SER A 6 11.28 -17.68 -4.22
N TYR A 7 10.96 -16.98 -3.12
CA TYR A 7 10.41 -15.61 -3.19
C TYR A 7 11.43 -14.62 -3.78
N GLY A 8 12.69 -14.69 -3.35
CA GLY A 8 13.75 -13.85 -3.90
C GLY A 8 13.98 -14.09 -5.39
N GLY A 9 14.00 -15.36 -5.82
CA GLY A 9 14.12 -15.73 -7.23
C GLY A 9 12.93 -15.27 -8.07
N LEU A 10 11.71 -15.38 -7.54
CA LEU A 10 10.50 -14.90 -8.21
C LEU A 10 10.53 -13.38 -8.38
N ILE A 11 10.85 -12.63 -7.33
CA ILE A 11 10.97 -11.17 -7.39
C ILE A 11 12.04 -10.75 -8.42
N PHE A 12 13.19 -11.43 -8.41
CA PHE A 12 14.27 -11.13 -9.34
C PHE A 12 13.87 -11.41 -10.78
N ALA A 13 13.20 -12.54 -11.03
CA ALA A 13 12.71 -12.90 -12.36
C ALA A 13 11.69 -11.88 -12.88
N VAL A 14 10.70 -11.50 -12.05
CA VAL A 14 9.70 -10.49 -12.42
C VAL A 14 10.36 -9.14 -12.68
N SER A 15 11.29 -8.71 -11.83
CA SER A 15 12.04 -7.47 -12.00
C SER A 15 12.86 -7.48 -13.30
N ALA A 16 13.56 -8.58 -13.59
CA ALA A 16 14.34 -8.74 -14.82
C ALA A 16 13.44 -8.68 -16.07
N ILE A 17 12.26 -9.30 -16.03
CA ILE A 17 11.29 -9.24 -17.14
C ILE A 17 10.83 -7.80 -17.37
N VAL A 18 10.42 -7.09 -16.31
CA VAL A 18 9.98 -5.69 -16.41
C VAL A 18 11.11 -4.81 -16.95
N PHE A 19 12.34 -5.03 -16.49
CA PHE A 19 13.51 -4.31 -16.96
C PHE A 19 13.77 -4.51 -18.46
N VAL A 20 13.74 -5.76 -18.93
CA VAL A 20 13.94 -6.08 -20.36
C VAL A 20 12.83 -5.48 -21.22
N LEU A 21 11.57 -5.59 -20.79
CA LEU A 21 10.44 -4.97 -21.49
C LEU A 21 10.62 -3.46 -21.58
N TYR A 22 11.04 -2.80 -20.50
CA TYR A 22 11.30 -1.36 -20.51
C TYR A 22 12.39 -0.96 -21.50
N LEU A 23 13.48 -1.73 -21.60
CA LEU A 23 14.56 -1.48 -22.58
C LEU A 23 14.09 -1.67 -24.03
N ILE A 24 13.23 -2.66 -24.30
CA ILE A 24 12.63 -2.87 -25.62
C ILE A 24 11.78 -1.65 -26.02
N PHE A 25 10.91 -1.19 -25.12
CA PHE A 25 10.08 0.01 -25.32
C PHE A 25 10.93 1.27 -25.57
N LEU A 26 12.13 1.36 -25.00
CA LEU A 26 13.03 2.50 -25.18
C LEU A 26 13.78 2.46 -26.53
N THR A 27 13.90 1.30 -27.17
CA THR A 27 14.67 1.15 -28.41
C THR A 27 13.82 1.47 -29.65
N ASP A 28 12.51 1.22 -29.59
CA ASP A 28 11.59 1.51 -30.69
C ASP A 28 11.11 2.97 -30.67
N PRO A 29 11.35 3.76 -31.74
CA PRO A 29 10.96 5.18 -31.77
C PRO A 29 9.44 5.40 -31.72
N VAL A 30 8.64 4.43 -32.16
CA VAL A 30 7.18 4.44 -32.06
C VAL A 30 6.70 4.11 -30.64
N LEU A 31 7.45 3.25 -29.93
CA LEU A 31 7.06 2.77 -28.60
C LEU A 31 7.61 3.63 -27.45
N ARG A 32 8.60 4.49 -27.74
CA ARG A 32 9.24 5.39 -26.76
C ARG A 32 8.28 6.26 -25.97
N THR A 33 7.22 6.77 -26.60
CA THR A 33 6.22 7.60 -25.91
C THR A 33 5.47 6.78 -24.85
N TYR A 34 5.12 5.54 -25.19
CA TYR A 34 4.45 4.61 -24.29
C TYR A 34 5.34 4.11 -23.13
N ALA A 35 6.67 4.18 -23.28
CA ALA A 35 7.61 3.78 -22.23
C ALA A 35 7.44 4.59 -20.93
N ILE A 36 6.98 5.84 -21.04
CA ILE A 36 6.72 6.73 -19.89
C ILE A 36 5.22 6.73 -19.56
N ASP A 37 4.35 6.78 -20.57
CA ASP A 37 2.91 6.86 -20.35
C ASP A 37 2.37 5.64 -19.59
N ILE A 38 2.82 4.42 -19.91
CA ILE A 38 2.34 3.19 -19.27
C ILE A 38 2.62 3.18 -17.75
N PRO A 39 3.86 3.38 -17.26
CA PRO A 39 4.12 3.39 -15.82
C PRO A 39 3.43 4.56 -15.11
N VAL A 40 3.30 5.72 -15.76
CA VAL A 40 2.58 6.87 -15.18
C VAL A 40 1.08 6.55 -15.03
N VAL A 41 0.44 6.01 -16.08
CA VAL A 41 -0.96 5.60 -16.06
C VAL A 41 -1.20 4.52 -15.01
N LEU A 42 -0.33 3.51 -14.91
CA LEU A 42 -0.41 2.49 -13.86
C LEU A 42 -0.29 3.08 -12.46
N GLY A 43 0.60 4.05 -12.25
CA GLY A 43 0.72 4.78 -10.99
C GLY A 43 -0.57 5.54 -10.63
N VAL A 44 -1.13 6.27 -11.60
CA VAL A 44 -2.38 7.03 -11.43
C VAL A 44 -3.56 6.10 -11.16
N LEU A 45 -3.70 4.99 -11.91
CA LEU A 45 -4.72 3.98 -11.67
C LEU A 45 -4.58 3.31 -10.30
N GLY A 46 -3.34 3.08 -9.84
CA GLY A 46 -3.08 2.56 -8.51
C GLY A 46 -3.62 3.50 -7.43
N ILE A 47 -3.28 4.78 -7.51
CA ILE A 47 -3.75 5.81 -6.56
C ILE A 47 -5.28 5.96 -6.61
N LEU A 48 -5.85 6.06 -7.81
CA LEU A 48 -7.31 6.18 -8.00
C LEU A 48 -8.05 4.93 -7.55
N GLY A 49 -7.50 3.74 -7.79
CA GLY A 49 -8.07 2.48 -7.34
C GLY A 49 -8.14 2.40 -5.82
N ILE A 50 -7.06 2.79 -5.12
CA ILE A 50 -7.04 2.85 -3.65
C ILE A 50 -8.02 3.92 -3.15
N THR A 51 -7.97 5.13 -3.70
CA THR A 51 -8.82 6.25 -3.26
C THR A 51 -10.30 5.94 -3.49
N GLY A 52 -10.63 5.38 -4.66
CA GLY A 52 -11.98 4.93 -5.01
C GLY A 52 -12.46 3.79 -4.10
N TRP A 53 -11.59 2.84 -3.76
CA TRP A 53 -11.91 1.79 -2.81
C TRP A 53 -12.21 2.35 -1.42
N ILE A 54 -11.38 3.25 -0.90
CA ILE A 54 -11.63 3.89 0.40
C ILE A 54 -12.93 4.70 0.37
N GLY A 55 -13.15 5.51 -0.66
CA GLY A 55 -14.39 6.26 -0.84
C GLY A 55 -15.62 5.35 -0.90
N TRP A 56 -15.52 4.22 -1.58
CA TRP A 56 -16.56 3.19 -1.61
C TRP A 56 -16.83 2.62 -0.22
N THR A 57 -15.80 2.26 0.54
CA THR A 57 -15.99 1.72 1.90
C THR A 57 -16.69 2.72 2.82
N MET A 58 -16.35 4.02 2.78
CA MET A 58 -17.02 5.04 3.59
C MET A 58 -18.49 5.27 3.22
N LEU A 59 -18.84 5.18 1.93
CA LEU A 59 -20.24 5.26 1.49
C LEU A 59 -21.06 4.06 1.98
N THR A 60 -20.42 2.89 2.03
CA THR A 60 -21.07 1.63 2.42
C THR A 60 -21.04 1.36 3.93
N THR A 61 -20.39 2.19 4.73
CA THR A 61 -20.45 2.12 6.20
C THR A 61 -21.60 2.97 6.72
N PRO A 62 -22.76 2.38 7.10
CA PRO A 62 -23.77 3.11 7.86
C PRO A 62 -23.14 3.61 9.16
N PRO A 63 -23.45 4.85 9.58
CA PRO A 63 -22.86 5.47 10.75
C PRO A 63 -23.02 4.53 11.95
N PRO A 64 -21.92 4.20 12.65
CA PRO A 64 -21.97 3.29 13.79
C PRO A 64 -23.01 3.81 14.78
N ALA A 65 -23.90 2.92 15.23
CA ALA A 65 -24.97 3.26 16.16
C ALA A 65 -24.38 4.02 17.37
N PRO A 66 -25.02 5.11 17.84
CA PRO A 66 -24.54 5.87 18.99
C PRO A 66 -24.25 4.92 20.15
N LEU A 67 -22.99 4.89 20.59
CA LEU A 67 -22.60 4.20 21.81
C LEU A 67 -23.41 4.84 22.94
N GLU A 68 -24.34 4.08 23.51
CA GLU A 68 -24.97 4.43 24.77
C GLU A 68 -23.88 4.85 25.74
N ALA A 69 -24.08 6.02 26.35
CA ALA A 69 -23.13 6.65 27.25
C ALA A 69 -22.78 5.71 28.41
N GLU A 70 -21.70 4.94 28.30
CA GLU A 70 -20.94 4.58 29.49
C GLU A 70 -20.25 5.86 29.98
N PRO A 71 -20.51 6.26 31.24
CA PRO A 71 -19.89 7.45 31.79
C PRO A 71 -18.39 7.24 31.87
N SER A 72 -17.65 8.18 31.27
CA SER A 72 -16.23 8.45 31.51
C SER A 72 -15.24 7.29 31.31
N THR A 73 -14.56 7.27 30.17
CA THR A 73 -13.09 7.28 30.12
C THR A 73 -12.66 7.71 28.71
N THR A 74 -12.83 9.01 28.44
CA THR A 74 -12.25 9.67 27.27
C THR A 74 -10.73 9.57 27.34
N SER A 75 -10.13 8.71 26.53
CA SER A 75 -8.75 8.85 26.07
C SER A 75 -8.77 9.14 24.58
N ALA A 76 -8.84 10.44 24.26
CA ALA A 76 -8.41 10.98 22.98
C ALA A 76 -6.87 11.06 22.99
N GLY A 77 -6.27 10.85 21.82
CA GLY A 77 -4.89 10.43 21.65
C GLY A 77 -3.79 11.30 22.26
N THR A 78 -2.64 10.68 22.49
CA THR A 78 -1.31 11.28 22.33
C THR A 78 -0.31 10.16 22.08
N GLU A 79 0.53 10.39 21.06
CA GLU A 79 1.68 9.61 20.66
C GLU A 79 2.67 9.38 21.82
N SER A 80 3.53 8.39 21.59
CA SER A 80 4.94 8.35 22.04
C SER A 80 5.25 8.14 23.52
N SER A 81 6.03 7.07 23.71
CA SER A 81 7.21 7.01 24.58
C SER A 81 7.00 7.20 26.09
N ASP A 82 7.22 6.12 26.86
CA ASP A 82 8.47 5.95 27.62
C ASP A 82 8.30 4.98 28.81
N SER A 83 9.29 4.10 28.97
CA SER A 83 9.69 3.41 30.20
C SER A 83 8.76 2.37 30.89
N LYS A 84 9.04 1.10 30.62
CA LYS A 84 9.16 0.02 31.64
C LYS A 84 10.23 0.46 32.68
N PRO A 85 10.21 0.16 34.00
CA PRO A 85 9.99 -1.19 34.55
C PRO A 85 9.35 -1.34 35.96
N GLU A 86 9.08 -2.62 36.27
CA GLU A 86 9.28 -3.31 37.58
C GLU A 86 8.49 -2.89 38.82
N LYS A 87 7.58 -3.77 39.29
CA LYS A 87 7.80 -4.76 40.38
C LYS A 87 8.03 -4.10 41.76
N LYS A 88 7.11 -4.37 42.70
CA LYS A 88 7.21 -5.42 43.75
C LYS A 88 6.56 -4.95 45.06
N HIS A 89 5.83 -5.91 45.67
CA HIS A 89 5.35 -6.00 47.06
C HIS A 89 4.12 -5.20 47.44
#